data_AF-A0A2A8BXF8-F1
#
_entry.id   AF-A0A2A8BXF8-F1
#
_cell.length_a   1.000
_cell.length_b   1.000
_cell.length_c   1.000
_cell.angle_alpha   90.00
_cell.angle_beta   90.00
_cell.angle_gamma   90.00
#
_symmetry.space_group_name_H-M   'P 1'
#
loop_
_entity.id
_entity.type
_entity.pdbx_description
1 polymer ?
#
loop_
_entity_poly.entity_id
_entity_poly.type
_entity_poly.pdbx_seq_one_letter_code
_entity_poly.pdbx_strand_id
1 'polypeptide(L)'
;MNKRDKAIISDLYRFRVLSRDQIIALHFSHLTKPVSTCNLVLKRLQDRGHIKAFKAFQPFVYAPADSKIKEGSQKTLHFLAIADTFIEMKKYDEPTHVLVEPKFAEKGTIECDLFC
;
A
#
# COMPACT_ATOMS: atom_id res chain seq x y z
N MET A 1 11.92 2.57 -15.01
CA MET A 1 10.79 2.11 -14.17
C MET A 1 9.53 2.14 -15.03
N ASN A 2 8.76 1.05 -15.12
CA ASN A 2 7.58 1.02 -16.00
C ASN A 2 6.37 1.75 -15.36
N LYS A 3 5.26 1.89 -16.09
CA LYS A 3 4.03 2.56 -15.59
C LYS A 3 3.47 1.89 -14.32
N ARG A 4 3.48 0.55 -14.26
CA ARG A 4 2.98 -0.22 -13.12
C ARG A 4 3.86 -0.05 -11.88
N ASP A 5 5.18 -0.05 -12.05
CA ASP A 5 6.14 0.18 -10.97
C ASP A 5 5.91 1.55 -10.31
N LYS A 6 5.73 2.59 -11.14
CA LYS A 6 5.41 3.94 -10.66
C LYS A 6 4.09 3.96 -9.88
N ALA A 7 3.07 3.25 -10.37
CA ALA A 7 1.78 3.15 -9.70
C ALA A 7 1.89 2.45 -8.34
N ILE A 8 2.59 1.31 -8.27
CA ILE A 8 2.82 0.57 -7.01
C ILE A 8 3.55 1.45 -5.99
N ILE A 9 4.59 2.18 -6.41
CA ILE A 9 5.34 3.07 -5.52
C ILE A 9 4.44 4.23 -5.06
N SER A 10 3.65 4.82 -5.97
CA SER A 10 2.69 5.87 -5.63
C SER A 10 1.70 5.41 -4.56
N ASP A 11 1.11 4.22 -4.71
CA ASP A 11 0.18 3.68 -3.73
C ASP A 11 0.86 3.28 -2.42
N LEU A 12 2.11 2.82 -2.46
CA LEU A 12 2.91 2.60 -1.24
C LEU A 12 3.20 3.91 -0.48
N TYR A 13 3.40 5.04 -1.16
CA TYR A 13 3.49 6.34 -0.50
C TYR A 13 2.15 6.80 0.04
N ARG A 14 1.06 6.55 -0.70
CA ARG A 14 -0.30 6.91 -0.31
C ARG A 14 -0.77 6.17 0.94
N PHE A 15 -0.71 4.83 0.92
CA PHE A 15 -1.15 3.95 2.00
C PHE A 15 -0.06 3.69 3.04
N ARG A 16 1.18 4.11 2.77
CA ARG A 16 2.38 3.99 3.64
C ARG A 16 2.90 2.56 3.81
N VAL A 17 2.01 1.57 3.80
CA VAL A 17 2.32 0.13 3.74
C VAL A 17 1.23 -0.59 2.94
N LEU A 18 1.59 -1.67 2.25
CA LEU A 18 0.65 -2.56 1.57
C LEU A 18 1.12 -4.01 1.67
N SER A 19 0.19 -4.95 1.83
CA SER A 19 0.50 -6.38 1.71
C SER A 19 0.68 -6.79 0.24
N ARG A 20 1.37 -7.92 0.00
CA ARG A 20 1.45 -8.52 -1.35
C ARG A 20 0.07 -8.64 -2.00
N ASP A 21 -0.92 -9.12 -1.25
CA ASP A 21 -2.24 -9.44 -1.79
C ASP A 21 -3.04 -8.18 -2.10
N GLN A 22 -2.88 -7.11 -1.32
CA GLN A 22 -3.42 -5.78 -1.63
C GLN A 22 -2.79 -5.21 -2.91
N ILE A 23 -1.46 -5.31 -3.05
CA ILE A 23 -0.76 -4.89 -4.29
C ILE A 23 -1.26 -5.68 -5.50
N ILE A 24 -1.54 -6.98 -5.33
CA ILE A 24 -2.13 -7.81 -6.36
C ILE A 24 -3.51 -7.30 -6.75
N ALA A 25 -4.39 -7.06 -5.78
CA ALA A 25 -5.74 -6.56 -6.02
C ALA A 25 -5.73 -5.23 -6.81
N LEU A 26 -4.82 -4.32 -6.45
CA LEU A 26 -4.71 -3.00 -7.06
C LEU A 26 -4.07 -3.00 -8.46
N HIS A 27 -3.09 -3.87 -8.73
CA HIS A 27 -2.24 -3.71 -9.92
C HIS A 27 -2.06 -4.96 -10.79
N PHE A 28 -2.47 -6.13 -10.32
CA PHE A 28 -2.22 -7.41 -11.00
C PHE A 28 -3.47 -8.28 -11.18
N SER A 29 -4.64 -7.85 -10.71
CA SER A 29 -5.91 -8.60 -10.77
C SER A 29 -6.33 -9.04 -12.19
N HIS A 30 -5.91 -8.30 -13.22
CA HIS A 30 -6.18 -8.61 -14.63
C HIS A 30 -5.24 -9.65 -15.26
N LEU A 31 -4.24 -10.16 -14.52
CA LEU A 31 -3.25 -11.10 -15.06
C LEU A 31 -3.59 -12.55 -14.73
N THR A 32 -3.14 -13.46 -15.59
CA THR A 32 -3.32 -14.92 -15.42
C THR A 32 -2.48 -15.53 -14.30
N LYS A 33 -1.31 -14.93 -13.99
CA LYS A 33 -0.39 -15.39 -12.94
C LYS A 33 -0.02 -14.25 -11.98
N PRO A 34 -1.00 -13.69 -11.25
CA PRO A 34 -0.84 -12.44 -10.52
C PRO A 34 0.22 -12.53 -9.43
N VAL A 35 0.24 -13.63 -8.66
CA VAL A 35 1.18 -13.83 -7.54
C VAL A 35 2.64 -13.87 -8.01
N SER A 36 2.97 -14.73 -8.98
CA SER A 36 4.35 -14.86 -9.46
C SER A 36 4.84 -13.57 -10.11
N THR A 37 4.00 -12.91 -10.90
CA THR A 37 4.36 -11.65 -11.55
C THR A 37 4.53 -10.52 -10.53
N CYS A 38 3.66 -10.45 -9.52
CA CYS A 38 3.77 -9.49 -8.43
C CYS A 38 5.09 -9.69 -7.66
N ASN A 39 5.41 -10.92 -7.26
CA ASN A 39 6.66 -11.23 -6.53
C ASN A 39 7.91 -10.83 -7.32
N LEU A 40 7.94 -11.07 -8.65
CA LEU A 40 9.06 -10.64 -9.49
C LEU A 40 9.21 -9.12 -9.53
N VAL A 41 8.10 -8.39 -9.62
CA VAL A 41 8.11 -6.92 -9.59
C VAL A 41 8.55 -6.40 -8.22
N LEU A 42 7.99 -6.92 -7.13
CA LEU A 42 8.34 -6.50 -5.77
C LEU A 42 9.80 -6.79 -5.43
N LYS A 43 10.32 -7.97 -5.82
CA LYS A 43 11.74 -8.29 -5.69
C LYS A 43 12.61 -7.28 -6.45
N ARG A 44 12.29 -6.99 -7.71
CA ARG A 44 13.02 -5.99 -8.50
C ARG A 44 12.99 -4.60 -7.87
N LEU A 45 11.84 -4.15 -7.35
CA LEU A 45 11.71 -2.85 -6.70
C LEU A 45 12.52 -2.78 -5.41
N GLN A 46 12.57 -3.88 -4.66
CA GLN A 46 13.38 -4.02 -3.46
C GLN A 46 14.88 -4.03 -3.77
N ASP A 47 15.31 -4.81 -4.76
CA ASP A 47 16.72 -4.90 -5.19
C ASP A 47 17.26 -3.53 -5.67
N ARG A 48 16.37 -2.68 -6.20
CA ARG A 48 16.69 -1.30 -6.63
C ARG A 48 16.54 -0.26 -5.52
N GLY A 49 16.17 -0.66 -4.31
CA GLY A 49 16.07 0.23 -3.16
C GLY A 49 14.86 1.19 -3.18
N HIS A 50 13.81 0.90 -3.95
CA HIS A 50 12.59 1.73 -3.95
C HIS A 50 11.64 1.40 -2.80
N ILE A 51 11.63 0.13 -2.39
CA ILE A 51 10.74 -0.39 -1.35
C ILE A 51 11.52 -1.29 -0.40
N LYS A 52 10.98 -1.51 0.79
CA LYS A 52 11.48 -2.50 1.75
C LYS A 52 10.37 -3.46 2.14
N ALA A 53 10.75 -4.71 2.42
CA ALA A 53 9.83 -5.74 2.87
C ALA A 53 9.91 -5.92 4.39
N PHE A 54 8.75 -6.00 5.02
CA PHE A 54 8.54 -6.43 6.39
C PHE A 54 8.31 -7.94 6.36
N LYS A 55 9.32 -8.69 6.79
CA LYS A 55 9.42 -10.15 6.76
C LYS A 55 8.73 -10.86 7.92
N ALA A 56 8.33 -10.12 8.96
CA ALA A 56 7.57 -10.58 10.11
C ALA A 56 6.11 -10.91 9.75
N PHE A 57 5.63 -10.42 8.62
CA PHE A 57 4.31 -10.76 8.08
C PHE A 57 4.43 -11.91 7.08
N GLN A 58 3.41 -12.75 6.99
CA GLN A 58 3.29 -13.77 5.96
C GLN A 58 1.89 -13.69 5.34
N PRO A 59 1.75 -13.33 4.06
CA PRO A 59 2.78 -12.87 3.13
C PRO A 59 3.49 -11.58 3.57
N PHE A 60 4.66 -11.27 2.99
CA PHE A 60 5.38 -10.03 3.30
C PHE A 60 4.53 -8.78 3.04
N VAL A 61 4.74 -7.78 3.89
CA VAL A 61 4.21 -6.42 3.75
C VAL A 61 5.33 -5.53 3.20
N TYR A 62 4.98 -4.53 2.42
CA TYR A 62 5.92 -3.64 1.76
C TYR A 62 5.66 -2.20 2.17
N ALA A 63 6.74 -1.42 2.27
CA ALA A 63 6.72 0.01 2.57
C ALA A 63 7.68 0.75 1.63
N PRO A 64 7.53 2.07 1.41
CA PRO A 64 8.56 2.89 0.79
C PRO A 64 9.91 2.69 1.49
N ALA A 65 11.01 2.72 0.73
CA ALA A 65 12.35 2.48 1.28
C ALA A 65 12.69 3.47 2.42
N ASP A 66 12.28 4.72 2.29
CA ASP A 66 12.44 5.81 3.25
C ASP A 66 11.36 5.86 4.35
N SER A 67 10.44 4.89 4.39
CA SER A 67 9.37 4.85 5.38
C SER A 67 9.92 4.80 6.81
N LYS A 68 9.38 5.63 7.70
CA LYS A 68 9.73 5.64 9.13
C LYS A 68 8.96 4.59 9.94
N ILE A 69 8.01 3.88 9.31
CA ILE A 69 7.24 2.82 9.97
C ILE A 69 8.19 1.65 10.25
N LYS A 70 8.20 1.22 11.51
CA LYS A 70 8.91 0.02 11.95
C LYS A 70 8.04 -1.19 11.68
N GLU A 71 8.68 -2.29 11.31
CA GLU A 71 8.04 -3.57 10.99
C GLU A 71 7.07 -4.07 12.07
N GLY A 72 7.45 -4.00 13.35
CA GLY A 72 6.58 -4.36 14.48
C GLY A 72 5.63 -3.26 14.96
N SER A 73 5.41 -2.18 14.20
CA SER A 73 4.53 -1.10 14.61
C SER A 73 3.07 -1.49 14.49
N GLN A 74 2.25 -1.18 15.50
CA GLN A 74 0.79 -1.27 15.42
C GLN A 74 0.20 -0.45 14.26
N LYS A 75 0.90 0.62 13.85
CA LYS A 75 0.48 1.43 12.69
C LYS A 75 0.47 0.65 11.38
N THR A 76 1.27 -0.41 11.26
CA THR A 76 1.27 -1.26 10.07
C THR A 76 -0.12 -1.88 9.86
N LEU A 77 -0.69 -2.49 10.91
CA LEU A 77 -2.02 -3.11 10.82
C LEU A 77 -3.12 -2.08 10.53
N HIS A 78 -3.01 -0.88 11.11
CA HIS A 78 -3.94 0.22 10.85
C HIS A 78 -3.97 0.63 9.37
N PHE A 79 -2.81 0.89 8.76
CA PHE A 79 -2.74 1.24 7.34
C PHE A 79 -3.17 0.11 6.40
N LEU A 80 -2.90 -1.14 6.77
CA LEU A 80 -3.40 -2.29 6.03
C LEU A 80 -4.94 -2.31 6.03
N ALA A 81 -5.59 -2.04 7.16
CA ALA A 81 -7.05 -1.98 7.24
C ALA A 81 -7.66 -0.84 6.41
N ILE A 82 -6.98 0.33 6.34
CA ILE A 82 -7.38 1.42 5.45
C ILE A 82 -7.31 0.99 3.98
N ALA A 83 -6.23 0.31 3.58
CA ALA A 83 -6.08 -0.18 2.23
C ALA A 83 -7.15 -1.24 1.88
N ASP A 84 -7.50 -2.13 2.81
CA ASP A 84 -8.60 -3.09 2.63
C ASP A 84 -9.94 -2.38 2.40
N THR A 85 -10.21 -1.34 3.18
CA THR A 85 -11.41 -0.51 3.02
C THR A 85 -11.47 0.11 1.62
N PHE A 86 -10.37 0.71 1.17
CA PHE A 86 -10.29 1.29 -0.18
C PHE A 86 -10.48 0.24 -1.28
N ILE A 87 -9.87 -0.94 -1.15
CA ILE A 87 -10.02 -2.05 -2.12
C ILE A 87 -11.46 -2.56 -2.15
N GLU A 88 -12.15 -2.60 -1.01
CA GLU A 88 -13.56 -2.97 -0.95
C GLU A 88 -14.44 -1.94 -1.67
N MET A 89 -14.19 -0.65 -1.44
CA MET A 89 -14.92 0.44 -2.11
C MET A 89 -14.79 0.37 -3.63
N LYS A 90 -13.61 0.00 -4.14
CA LYS A 90 -13.35 -0.18 -5.58
C LYS A 90 -14.23 -1.23 -6.27
N LYS A 91 -14.92 -2.10 -5.52
CA LYS A 91 -15.89 -3.05 -6.09
C LYS A 91 -17.19 -2.37 -6.51
N TYR A 92 -17.51 -1.22 -5.94
CA TYR A 92 -18.76 -0.49 -6.16
C TYR A 92 -18.56 0.73 -7.07
N ASP A 93 -17.49 1.49 -6.86
CA ASP A 93 -17.11 2.64 -7.70
C ASP A 93 -15.61 2.93 -7.56
N GLU A 94 -15.03 3.78 -8.42
CA GLU A 94 -13.64 4.21 -8.35
C GLU A 94 -13.48 5.45 -7.45
N PRO A 95 -12.99 5.33 -6.20
CA PRO A 95 -12.96 6.46 -5.29
C PRO A 95 -11.97 7.53 -5.76
N THR A 96 -12.47 8.75 -5.95
CA THR A 96 -11.64 9.90 -6.34
C THR A 96 -11.00 10.55 -5.12
N HIS A 97 -9.95 11.35 -5.33
CA HIS A 97 -9.38 12.24 -4.29
C HIS A 97 -8.99 11.56 -2.96
N VAL A 98 -8.67 10.26 -2.95
CA VAL A 98 -8.42 9.59 -1.65
C VAL A 98 -7.18 10.07 -0.91
N LEU A 99 -7.39 10.49 0.33
CA LEU A 99 -6.40 10.92 1.31
C LEU A 99 -6.40 9.93 2.47
N VAL A 100 -5.21 9.47 2.86
CA VAL A 100 -5.00 8.51 3.97
C VAL A 100 -4.42 9.25 5.17
N GLU A 101 -5.13 9.17 6.29
CA GLU A 101 -4.94 10.01 7.49
C GLU A 101 -4.63 11.48 7.12
N PRO A 102 -5.55 12.18 6.42
CA PRO A 102 -5.38 13.60 6.14
C PRO A 102 -5.32 14.41 7.43
N LYS A 103 -4.45 15.42 7.44
CA LYS A 103 -4.33 16.34 8.56
C LYS A 103 -4.96 17.68 8.20
N PHE A 104 -6.19 17.88 8.66
CA PHE A 104 -6.97 19.07 8.32
C PHE A 104 -6.91 20.14 9.40
N ALA A 105 -6.62 19.77 10.65
CA ALA A 105 -6.76 20.66 11.79
C ALA A 105 -5.58 20.54 12.77
N GLU A 106 -5.66 21.31 13.85
CA GLU A 106 -4.63 21.33 14.88
C GLU A 106 -4.52 20.00 15.63
N LYS A 107 -3.33 19.71 16.14
CA LYS A 107 -3.09 18.47 16.88
C LYS A 107 -4.06 18.33 18.06
N GLY A 108 -4.80 17.22 18.09
CA GLY A 108 -5.77 16.92 19.14
C GLY A 108 -7.22 16.92 18.65
N THR A 109 -7.47 17.37 17.42
CA THR A 109 -8.76 17.17 16.76
C THR A 109 -8.94 15.74 16.27
N ILE A 110 -10.20 15.32 16.12
CA ILE A 110 -10.53 14.05 15.48
C ILE A 110 -10.30 14.20 13.99
N GLU A 111 -9.47 13.31 13.43
CA GLU A 111 -9.19 13.23 12.00
C GLU A 111 -9.69 11.89 11.47
N CYS A 112 -10.10 11.85 10.20
CA CYS A 112 -10.53 10.62 9.57
C CYS A 112 -9.34 9.79 9.12
N ASP A 113 -9.52 8.47 9.09
CA ASP A 113 -8.50 7.53 8.59
C ASP A 113 -8.42 7.55 7.06
N LEU A 114 -9.56 7.75 6.39
CA LEU A 114 -9.73 7.77 4.95
C LEU A 114 -10.75 8.84 4.56
N PHE A 115 -10.41 9.66 3.56
CA PHE A 115 -11.31 10.62 2.92
C PHE A 115 -11.25 10.41 1.41
N CYS A 116 -12.38 10.29 0.72
CA CYS A 116 -12.47 10.06 -0.73
C CYS A 116 -13.80 10.57 -1.30
#